data_AF-A0A7I7UDW3-F1
#
_entry.id   AF-A0A7I7UDW3-F1
#
_cell.length_a   1.000
_cell.length_b   1.000
_cell.length_c   1.000
_cell.angle_alpha   90.00
_cell.angle_beta   90.00
_cell.angle_gamma   90.00
#
_symmetry.space_group_name_H-M   'P 1'
#
loop_
_entity.id
_entity.type
_entity.pdbx_description
1 polymer ?
#
loop_
_entity_poly.entity_id
_entity_poly.type
_entity_poly.pdbx_seq_one_letter_code
_entity_poly.pdbx_strand_id
1 'polypeptide(L)'
;MAVAMVLAHEYGHSVQHQAELNPRNTSTLVAEQQADCFAGAYMRWVAAGDSRRFTLSTGNGLNALLASVISFRDPLLRGNTVVSRGGEHGSAFERISAFQFGFTDGPATCKGIDEEEIVERRGDLPVVLQRNETGNWPVSRESVRSVIAAMNILFQPAVPPRLTLDAAAAARCPDARPTPPVSFCPDTNTIAVDLAGLKKLGAARTGPTGLTGDNTAYSVLISRYMLAMQHAVGLPLDTPEAGLRTACLTGVATRKLARQVDTPDGNTVALTAGDLDEAVAGLLTNGLAASDVNGQAATAGFARIDAFRTGVLGDNKDACFNRFP
;
A
#
# COMPACT_ATOMS: atom_id res chain seq x y z
N MET A 1 -19.23 -4.63 -11.06
CA MET A 1 -19.21 -4.75 -9.59
C MET A 1 -19.07 -3.40 -8.87
N ALA A 2 -18.42 -2.37 -9.43
CA ALA A 2 -18.30 -1.05 -8.78
C ALA A 2 -19.62 -0.46 -8.27
N VAL A 3 -20.67 -0.45 -9.10
CA VAL A 3 -22.01 0.02 -8.70
C VAL A 3 -22.58 -0.80 -7.53
N ALA A 4 -22.43 -2.12 -7.57
CA ALA A 4 -22.90 -2.99 -6.48
C ALA A 4 -22.12 -2.74 -5.17
N MET A 5 -20.85 -2.33 -5.26
CA MET A 5 -20.03 -1.96 -4.10
C MET A 5 -20.56 -0.68 -3.46
N VAL A 6 -20.79 0.37 -4.27
CA VAL A 6 -21.38 1.63 -3.77
C VAL A 6 -22.73 1.37 -3.12
N LEU A 7 -23.62 0.61 -3.78
CA LEU A 7 -24.91 0.26 -3.18
C LEU A 7 -24.79 -0.51 -1.87
N ALA A 8 -23.79 -1.38 -1.73
CA ALA A 8 -23.53 -2.10 -0.49
C ALA A 8 -23.04 -1.18 0.63
N HIS A 9 -22.23 -0.18 0.29
CA HIS A 9 -21.81 0.88 1.20
C HIS A 9 -23.01 1.71 1.68
N GLU A 10 -23.85 2.21 0.77
CA GLU A 10 -25.06 2.96 1.12
C GLU A 10 -26.02 2.13 2.00
N TYR A 11 -26.13 0.83 1.70
CA TYR A 11 -26.92 -0.09 2.53
C TYR A 11 -26.28 -0.33 3.90
N GLY A 12 -24.95 -0.23 4.02
CA GLY A 12 -24.21 -0.23 5.28
C GLY A 12 -24.71 0.86 6.24
N HIS A 13 -25.00 2.07 5.75
CA HIS A 13 -25.62 3.12 6.57
C HIS A 13 -27.03 2.74 7.06
N SER A 14 -27.80 2.04 6.23
CA SER A 14 -29.10 1.51 6.66
C SER A 14 -28.95 0.46 7.77
N VAL A 15 -27.95 -0.42 7.69
CA VAL A 15 -27.64 -1.40 8.73
C VAL A 15 -27.25 -0.69 10.03
N GLN A 16 -26.39 0.32 9.97
CA GLN A 16 -26.01 1.13 11.14
C GLN A 16 -27.21 1.75 11.84
N HIS A 17 -28.14 2.32 11.05
CA HIS A 17 -29.35 2.93 11.57
C HIS A 17 -30.25 1.91 12.27
N GLN A 18 -30.51 0.77 11.62
CA GLN A 18 -31.38 -0.29 12.16
C GLN A 18 -30.78 -0.97 13.39
N ALA A 19 -29.46 -1.09 13.45
CA ALA A 19 -28.75 -1.69 14.58
C ALA A 19 -28.38 -0.66 15.68
N GLU A 20 -28.82 0.59 15.54
CA GLU A 20 -28.57 1.70 16.49
C GLU A 20 -27.08 1.85 16.84
N LEU A 21 -26.19 1.63 15.86
CA LEU A 21 -24.73 1.62 16.10
C LEU A 21 -24.17 3.02 16.36
N ASN A 22 -24.80 4.04 15.75
CA ASN A 22 -24.25 5.39 15.67
C ASN A 22 -25.09 6.37 16.50
N PRO A 23 -24.74 6.62 17.78
CA PRO A 23 -25.35 7.70 18.56
C PRO A 23 -25.08 9.07 17.93
N ARG A 24 -25.83 10.10 18.38
CA ARG A 24 -25.82 11.45 17.76
C ARG A 24 -24.45 12.13 17.65
N ASN A 25 -23.47 11.72 18.45
CA ASN A 25 -22.11 12.27 18.47
C ASN A 25 -21.09 11.44 17.69
N THR A 26 -21.51 10.38 16.99
CA THR A 26 -20.65 9.61 16.09
C THR A 26 -20.14 10.52 14.99
N SER A 27 -18.84 10.51 14.72
CA SER A 27 -18.30 11.30 13.62
C SER A 27 -18.69 10.70 12.28
N THR A 28 -18.73 11.54 11.24
CA THR A 28 -18.96 11.08 9.87
C THR A 28 -17.95 10.02 9.46
N LEU A 29 -16.67 10.21 9.80
CA LEU A 29 -15.61 9.27 9.47
C LEU A 29 -15.86 7.86 10.04
N VAL A 30 -16.31 7.76 11.30
CA VAL A 30 -16.66 6.45 11.88
C VAL A 30 -17.82 5.82 11.11
N ALA A 31 -18.87 6.58 10.82
CA ALA A 31 -20.02 6.07 10.09
C ALA A 31 -19.67 5.59 8.67
N GLU A 32 -18.82 6.34 7.96
CA GLU A 32 -18.34 5.98 6.62
C GLU A 32 -17.45 4.72 6.64
N GLN A 33 -16.52 4.63 7.58
CA GLN A 33 -15.64 3.46 7.73
C GLN A 33 -16.43 2.20 8.10
N GLN A 34 -17.44 2.31 8.96
CA GLN A 34 -18.36 1.21 9.24
C GLN A 34 -19.13 0.78 7.98
N ALA A 35 -19.54 1.72 7.12
CA ALA A 35 -20.28 1.42 5.89
C ALA A 35 -19.40 0.70 4.86
N ASP A 36 -18.14 1.13 4.69
CA ASP A 36 -17.14 0.41 3.91
C ASP A 36 -16.91 -1.01 4.45
N CYS A 37 -16.87 -1.18 5.78
CA CYS A 37 -16.78 -2.50 6.40
C CYS A 37 -18.00 -3.39 6.08
N PHE A 38 -19.23 -2.89 6.22
CA PHE A 38 -20.42 -3.66 5.84
C PHE A 38 -20.45 -3.99 4.34
N ALA A 39 -19.98 -3.09 3.48
CA ALA A 39 -19.82 -3.38 2.06
C ALA A 39 -18.83 -4.53 1.82
N GLY A 40 -17.73 -4.57 2.58
CA GLY A 40 -16.78 -5.68 2.61
C GLY A 40 -17.44 -7.02 2.96
N ALA A 41 -18.25 -7.04 4.01
CA ALA A 41 -18.99 -8.22 4.44
C ALA A 41 -19.98 -8.70 3.36
N TYR A 42 -20.70 -7.79 2.70
CA TYR A 42 -21.56 -8.14 1.57
C TYR A 42 -20.77 -8.70 0.39
N MET A 43 -19.62 -8.11 0.07
CA MET A 43 -18.80 -8.59 -1.05
C MET A 43 -18.19 -9.96 -0.79
N ARG A 44 -17.88 -10.30 0.46
CA ARG A 44 -17.52 -11.67 0.86
C ARG A 44 -18.66 -12.64 0.57
N TRP A 45 -19.89 -12.29 0.93
CA TRP A 45 -21.09 -13.10 0.65
C TRP A 45 -21.31 -13.31 -0.85
N VAL A 46 -21.09 -12.28 -1.67
CA VAL A 46 -21.11 -12.41 -3.14
C VAL A 46 -19.98 -13.32 -3.65
N ALA A 47 -18.76 -13.18 -3.12
CA ALA A 47 -17.61 -14.01 -3.51
C ALA A 47 -17.77 -15.49 -3.11
N ALA A 48 -18.53 -15.77 -2.04
CA ALA A 48 -18.89 -17.13 -1.63
C ALA A 48 -19.93 -17.79 -2.55
N GLY A 49 -20.50 -17.06 -3.52
CA GLY A 49 -21.47 -17.58 -4.47
C GLY A 49 -22.92 -17.52 -4.00
N ASP A 50 -23.19 -16.90 -2.84
CA ASP A 50 -24.53 -16.86 -2.26
C ASP A 50 -25.47 -15.88 -3.00
N SER A 51 -24.90 -14.96 -3.79
CA SER A 51 -25.66 -14.02 -4.59
C SER A 51 -26.20 -14.64 -5.87
N ARG A 52 -27.52 -14.57 -6.06
CA ARG A 52 -28.18 -14.94 -7.33
C ARG A 52 -27.98 -13.93 -8.45
N ARG A 53 -27.49 -12.72 -8.14
CA ARG A 53 -27.44 -11.58 -9.08
C ARG A 53 -26.03 -11.18 -9.48
N PHE A 54 -25.06 -11.46 -8.61
CA PHE A 54 -23.69 -11.00 -8.79
C PHE A 54 -22.71 -12.15 -8.55
N THR A 55 -21.58 -12.09 -9.24
CA THR A 55 -20.46 -13.02 -9.03
C THR A 55 -19.19 -12.19 -8.86
N LEU A 56 -18.37 -12.54 -7.87
CA LEU A 56 -17.12 -11.85 -7.58
C LEU A 56 -15.98 -12.85 -7.49
N SER A 57 -15.04 -12.79 -8.43
CA SER A 57 -13.78 -13.52 -8.32
C SER A 57 -12.86 -12.83 -7.31
N THR A 58 -12.24 -13.61 -6.41
CA THR A 58 -11.27 -13.14 -5.40
C THR A 58 -9.90 -12.74 -5.98
N GLY A 59 -9.68 -12.98 -7.28
CA GLY A 59 -8.53 -12.48 -8.03
C GLY A 59 -8.82 -11.12 -8.68
N ASN A 60 -8.93 -11.10 -10.01
CA ASN A 60 -9.11 -9.86 -10.78
C ASN A 60 -10.39 -9.09 -10.44
N GLY A 61 -11.48 -9.79 -10.09
CA GLY A 61 -12.77 -9.17 -9.76
C GLY A 61 -12.68 -8.29 -8.51
N LEU A 62 -12.08 -8.82 -7.45
CA LEU A 62 -11.85 -8.12 -6.20
C LEU A 62 -10.84 -6.98 -6.37
N ASN A 63 -9.82 -7.14 -7.21
CA ASN A 63 -8.86 -6.06 -7.51
C ASN A 63 -9.54 -4.85 -8.15
N ALA A 64 -10.40 -5.09 -9.15
CA ALA A 64 -11.17 -4.03 -9.80
C ALA A 64 -12.16 -3.36 -8.83
N LEU A 65 -12.72 -4.13 -7.89
CA LEU A 65 -13.60 -3.61 -6.84
C LEU A 65 -12.84 -2.73 -5.85
N LEU A 66 -11.68 -3.15 -5.37
CA LEU A 66 -10.85 -2.35 -4.46
C LEU A 66 -10.34 -1.07 -5.13
N ALA A 67 -9.99 -1.12 -6.42
CA ALA A 67 -9.69 0.10 -7.18
C ALA A 67 -10.89 1.06 -7.23
N SER A 68 -12.12 0.54 -7.24
CA SER A 68 -13.33 1.35 -7.14
C SER A 68 -13.45 1.99 -5.75
N VAL A 69 -13.18 1.25 -4.66
CA VAL A 69 -13.15 1.80 -3.29
C VAL A 69 -12.17 2.99 -3.24
N ILE A 70 -10.94 2.83 -3.72
CA ILE A 70 -9.93 3.91 -3.77
C ILE A 70 -10.40 5.14 -4.57
N SER A 71 -11.18 4.93 -5.64
CA SER A 71 -11.60 6.02 -6.52
C SER A 71 -12.60 6.99 -5.88
N PHE A 72 -13.34 6.55 -4.85
CA PHE A 72 -14.29 7.37 -4.10
C PHE A 72 -13.69 7.97 -2.83
N ARG A 73 -12.37 7.89 -2.62
CA ARG A 73 -11.72 8.48 -1.44
C ARG A 73 -11.87 10.00 -1.46
N ASP A 74 -11.73 10.62 -0.29
CA ASP A 74 -11.71 12.07 -0.23
C ASP A 74 -10.38 12.64 -0.77
N PRO A 75 -10.43 13.76 -1.52
CA PRO A 75 -9.22 14.42 -1.94
C PRO A 75 -8.44 14.92 -0.73
N LEU A 76 -7.16 14.55 -0.64
CA LEU A 76 -6.25 15.07 0.40
C LEU A 76 -5.95 16.58 0.20
N LEU A 77 -6.17 17.09 -1.02
CA LEU A 77 -5.98 18.49 -1.42
C LEU A 77 -7.17 18.97 -2.26
N ARG A 78 -7.60 20.22 -2.03
CA ARG A 78 -8.31 21.03 -3.05
C ARG A 78 -7.46 22.27 -3.33
N GLY A 79 -6.91 22.38 -4.54
CA GLY A 79 -5.90 23.41 -4.84
C GLY A 79 -4.67 23.26 -3.95
N ASN A 80 -4.19 24.35 -3.36
CA ASN A 80 -3.07 24.34 -2.40
C ASN A 80 -3.54 24.23 -0.92
N THR A 81 -4.83 24.01 -0.70
CA THR A 81 -5.37 23.85 0.65
C THR A 81 -5.56 22.37 0.97
N VAL A 82 -5.00 21.93 2.09
CA VAL A 82 -5.30 20.62 2.67
C VAL A 82 -6.76 20.61 3.06
N VAL A 83 -7.53 19.78 2.35
CA VAL A 83 -8.93 19.55 2.73
C VAL A 83 -8.90 18.41 3.72
N SER A 84 -9.11 18.79 4.98
CA SER A 84 -9.39 18.00 6.19
C SER A 84 -8.90 16.55 6.18
N ARG A 85 -8.06 16.15 7.15
CA ARG A 85 -7.83 14.80 7.75
C ARG A 85 -8.43 13.51 7.09
N GLY A 86 -8.56 13.42 5.77
CA GLY A 86 -9.33 12.38 5.07
C GLY A 86 -10.83 12.67 4.83
N GLY A 87 -11.32 13.92 4.88
CA GLY A 87 -12.72 14.26 4.59
C GLY A 87 -13.77 13.50 5.41
N GLU A 88 -14.94 13.25 4.81
CA GLU A 88 -16.04 12.47 5.40
C GLU A 88 -15.77 10.95 5.32
N HIS A 89 -15.20 10.45 4.21
CA HIS A 89 -15.02 9.03 3.90
C HIS A 89 -13.70 8.42 4.40
N GLY A 90 -12.62 9.21 4.50
CA GLY A 90 -11.28 8.74 4.86
C GLY A 90 -10.28 8.62 3.69
N SER A 91 -9.02 8.32 4.02
CA SER A 91 -7.93 8.03 3.07
C SER A 91 -8.15 6.72 2.30
N ALA A 92 -7.42 6.48 1.21
CA ALA A 92 -7.52 5.20 0.49
C ALA A 92 -7.14 4.02 1.39
N PHE A 93 -6.10 4.19 2.22
CA PHE A 93 -5.67 3.19 3.20
C PHE A 93 -6.75 2.88 4.24
N GLU A 94 -7.41 3.90 4.79
CA GLU A 94 -8.49 3.73 5.77
C GLU A 94 -9.67 2.96 5.20
N ARG A 95 -10.15 3.40 4.04
CA ARG A 95 -11.34 2.83 3.40
C ARG A 95 -11.14 1.38 2.99
N ILE A 96 -9.97 1.08 2.40
CA ILE A 96 -9.63 -0.32 2.11
C ILE A 96 -9.53 -1.12 3.39
N SER A 97 -8.85 -0.60 4.43
CA SER A 97 -8.69 -1.35 5.68
C SER A 97 -10.05 -1.72 6.31
N ALA A 98 -10.98 -0.77 6.37
CA ALA A 98 -12.33 -1.04 6.88
C ALA A 98 -13.09 -2.03 6.01
N PHE A 99 -13.06 -1.88 4.68
CA PHE A 99 -13.62 -2.85 3.74
C PHE A 99 -13.03 -4.25 3.96
N GLN A 100 -11.72 -4.34 4.16
CA GLN A 100 -11.04 -5.62 4.38
C GLN A 100 -11.51 -6.28 5.68
N PHE A 101 -11.72 -5.53 6.77
CA PHE A 101 -12.24 -6.08 8.03
C PHE A 101 -13.57 -6.81 7.82
N GLY A 102 -14.53 -6.17 7.15
CA GLY A 102 -15.79 -6.84 6.87
C GLY A 102 -15.65 -8.02 5.92
N PHE A 103 -14.74 -7.92 4.93
CA PHE A 103 -14.50 -9.00 3.97
C PHE A 103 -13.84 -10.23 4.61
N THR A 104 -12.88 -10.06 5.53
CA THR A 104 -12.17 -11.18 6.17
C THR A 104 -12.88 -11.66 7.44
N ASP A 105 -13.27 -10.73 8.29
CA ASP A 105 -13.67 -11.00 9.68
C ASP A 105 -15.20 -10.98 9.84
N GLY A 106 -15.91 -10.47 8.83
CA GLY A 106 -17.37 -10.47 8.77
C GLY A 106 -18.01 -9.26 9.45
N PRO A 107 -19.34 -9.13 9.39
CA PRO A 107 -20.03 -7.88 9.74
C PRO A 107 -19.97 -7.52 11.23
N ALA A 108 -19.70 -8.48 12.12
CA ALA A 108 -19.61 -8.24 13.56
C ALA A 108 -18.45 -7.30 13.93
N THR A 109 -17.33 -7.38 13.20
CA THR A 109 -16.17 -6.52 13.44
C THR A 109 -16.49 -5.04 13.16
N CYS A 110 -17.45 -4.77 12.28
CA CYS A 110 -17.75 -3.40 11.85
C CYS A 110 -18.28 -2.55 13.01
N LYS A 111 -18.93 -3.16 14.01
CA LYS A 111 -19.35 -2.44 15.24
C LYS A 111 -18.15 -1.93 16.06
N GLY A 112 -16.99 -2.58 15.97
CA GLY A 112 -15.79 -2.20 16.70
C GLY A 112 -15.03 -1.02 16.08
N ILE A 113 -15.47 -0.51 14.92
CA ILE A 113 -14.87 0.69 14.32
C ILE A 113 -15.43 1.91 15.06
N ASP A 114 -14.56 2.57 15.81
CA ASP A 114 -14.78 3.85 16.48
C ASP A 114 -13.57 4.78 16.28
N GLU A 115 -13.59 5.95 16.92
CA GLU A 115 -12.49 6.94 16.80
C GLU A 115 -11.16 6.39 17.32
N GLU A 116 -11.17 5.59 18.38
CA GLU A 116 -9.97 5.02 18.98
C GLU A 116 -9.35 3.99 18.03
N GLU A 117 -10.16 3.09 17.46
CA GLU A 117 -9.74 2.14 16.43
C GLU A 117 -9.15 2.86 15.20
N ILE A 118 -9.81 3.92 14.72
CA ILE A 118 -9.33 4.68 13.56
C ILE A 118 -7.97 5.30 13.87
N VAL A 119 -7.78 5.86 15.06
CA VAL A 119 -6.51 6.44 15.50
C VAL A 119 -5.43 5.36 15.64
N GLU A 120 -5.75 4.22 16.26
CA GLU A 120 -4.82 3.10 16.42
C GLU A 120 -4.39 2.53 15.06
N ARG A 121 -5.34 2.31 14.16
CA ARG A 121 -5.09 1.84 12.79
C ARG A 121 -4.26 2.84 11.98
N ARG A 122 -4.40 4.15 12.24
CA ARG A 122 -3.51 5.16 11.64
C ARG A 122 -2.11 5.11 12.26
N GLY A 123 -1.99 4.79 13.54
CA GLY A 123 -0.72 4.75 14.25
C GLY A 123 0.06 6.07 14.09
N ASP A 124 1.36 5.96 13.79
CA ASP A 124 2.23 7.12 13.53
C ASP A 124 2.17 7.63 12.07
N LEU A 125 1.22 7.15 11.26
CA LEU A 125 1.15 7.57 9.86
C LEU A 125 0.77 9.07 9.80
N PRO A 126 1.38 9.85 8.89
CA PRO A 126 1.10 11.27 8.79
C PRO A 126 -0.35 11.47 8.37
N VAL A 127 -1.11 12.28 9.13
CA VAL A 127 -2.54 12.55 8.88
C VAL A 127 -2.73 13.72 7.89
N VAL A 128 -1.67 14.47 7.60
CA VAL A 128 -1.70 15.72 6.83
C VAL A 128 -0.38 15.85 6.06
N LEU A 129 -0.45 16.32 4.81
CA LEU A 129 0.70 16.98 4.17
C LEU A 129 1.16 18.13 5.06
N GLN A 130 2.44 18.18 5.43
CA GLN A 130 2.96 19.34 6.16
C GLN A 130 2.73 20.60 5.29
N ARG A 131 2.31 21.73 5.88
CA ARG A 131 2.04 22.96 5.12
C ARG A 131 3.28 23.31 4.28
N ASN A 132 3.08 23.54 2.98
CA ASN A 132 4.08 23.83 1.95
C ASN A 132 4.85 22.62 1.37
N GLU A 133 4.53 21.40 1.78
CA GLU A 133 5.00 20.19 1.11
C GLU A 133 3.90 19.69 0.16
N THR A 134 4.25 19.47 -1.11
CA THR A 134 3.35 18.79 -2.05
C THR A 134 3.20 17.31 -1.73
N GLY A 135 3.97 16.77 -0.77
CA GLY A 135 4.15 15.34 -0.52
C GLY A 135 5.03 14.67 -1.58
N ASN A 136 4.97 15.18 -2.81
CA ASN A 136 5.71 14.60 -3.92
C ASN A 136 7.18 15.03 -3.94
N TRP A 137 8.07 14.05 -3.93
CA TRP A 137 9.48 14.19 -4.27
C TRP A 137 9.76 13.61 -5.67
N PRO A 138 10.09 14.45 -6.68
CA PRO A 138 10.28 13.94 -8.03
C PRO A 138 11.35 12.85 -8.13
N VAL A 139 11.04 11.79 -8.87
CA VAL A 139 11.99 10.71 -9.16
C VAL A 139 13.18 11.26 -9.94
N SER A 140 14.36 11.20 -9.34
CA SER A 140 15.63 11.67 -9.90
C SER A 140 16.78 10.74 -9.50
N ARG A 141 17.98 11.00 -10.02
CA ARG A 141 19.18 10.25 -9.61
C ARG A 141 19.49 10.46 -8.12
N GLU A 142 19.29 11.68 -7.66
CA GLU A 142 19.52 12.15 -6.30
C GLU A 142 18.52 11.48 -5.36
N SER A 143 17.23 11.60 -5.63
CA SER A 143 16.20 11.04 -4.75
C SER A 143 16.24 9.51 -4.65
N VAL A 144 16.55 8.80 -5.74
CA VAL A 144 16.79 7.34 -5.69
C VAL A 144 17.96 6.98 -4.76
N ARG A 145 19.05 7.76 -4.78
CA ARG A 145 20.20 7.54 -3.89
C ARG A 145 19.86 7.83 -2.44
N SER A 146 19.17 8.94 -2.19
CA SER A 146 18.76 9.32 -0.84
C SER A 146 17.79 8.31 -0.24
N VAL A 147 16.81 7.81 -1.01
CA VAL A 147 15.93 6.72 -0.53
C VAL A 147 16.75 5.49 -0.15
N ILE A 148 17.67 5.02 -1.00
CA ILE A 148 18.54 3.87 -0.65
C ILE A 148 19.40 4.16 0.59
N ALA A 149 19.90 5.39 0.76
CA ALA A 149 20.65 5.79 1.94
C ALA A 149 19.78 5.75 3.21
N ALA A 150 18.54 6.28 3.15
CA ALA A 150 17.58 6.20 4.24
C ALA A 150 17.27 4.74 4.61
N MET A 151 17.10 3.87 3.61
CA MET A 151 16.91 2.43 3.83
C MET A 151 18.09 1.78 4.55
N ASN A 152 19.33 2.13 4.18
CA ASN A 152 20.53 1.65 4.88
C ASN A 152 20.59 2.11 6.34
N ILE A 153 20.17 3.35 6.64
CA ILE A 153 20.08 3.87 8.00
C ILE A 153 19.02 3.11 8.81
N LEU A 154 17.84 2.90 8.22
CA LEU A 154 16.69 2.31 8.90
C LEU A 154 16.82 0.80 9.15
N PHE A 155 17.48 0.07 8.25
CA PHE A 155 17.54 -1.39 8.27
C PHE A 155 18.92 -1.96 8.58
N GLN A 156 19.98 -1.14 8.52
CA GLN A 156 21.35 -1.48 8.90
C GLN A 156 21.80 -2.87 8.41
N PRO A 157 21.71 -3.18 7.10
CA PRO A 157 22.14 -4.48 6.59
C PRO A 157 23.64 -4.67 6.80
N ALA A 158 24.05 -5.90 7.11
CA ALA A 158 25.47 -6.25 7.23
C ALA A 158 26.23 -6.01 5.92
N VAL A 159 25.59 -6.31 4.78
CA VAL A 159 26.08 -6.02 3.43
C VAL A 159 25.01 -5.25 2.67
N PRO A 160 25.10 -3.91 2.62
CA PRO A 160 24.14 -3.10 1.87
C PRO A 160 24.09 -3.47 0.39
N PRO A 161 22.90 -3.50 -0.26
CA PRO A 161 22.80 -3.73 -1.69
C PRO A 161 23.45 -2.58 -2.47
N ARG A 162 24.13 -2.91 -3.56
CA ARG A 162 24.71 -1.92 -4.48
C ARG A 162 23.60 -1.31 -5.32
N LEU A 163 23.64 0.01 -5.50
CA LEU A 163 22.73 0.71 -6.41
C LEU A 163 23.43 0.99 -7.74
N THR A 164 22.79 0.63 -8.86
CA THR A 164 23.18 1.06 -10.20
C THR A 164 22.00 1.69 -10.94
N LEU A 165 22.29 2.71 -11.75
CA LEU A 165 21.34 3.33 -12.67
C LEU A 165 21.52 2.82 -14.11
N ASP A 166 22.35 1.78 -14.31
CA ASP A 166 22.43 1.00 -15.55
C ASP A 166 21.38 -0.11 -15.51
N ALA A 167 20.23 0.12 -16.14
CA ALA A 167 19.15 -0.87 -16.23
C ALA A 167 19.59 -2.17 -16.93
N ALA A 168 20.59 -2.10 -17.83
CA ALA A 168 21.09 -3.28 -18.53
C ALA A 168 21.89 -4.22 -17.61
N ALA A 169 22.26 -3.78 -16.41
CA ALA A 169 22.87 -4.65 -15.40
C ALA A 169 21.88 -5.74 -14.93
N ALA A 170 20.58 -5.44 -14.88
CA ALA A 170 19.55 -6.42 -14.50
C ALA A 170 19.53 -7.62 -15.47
N ALA A 171 19.71 -7.37 -16.77
CA ALA A 171 19.69 -8.42 -17.80
C ALA A 171 20.88 -9.38 -17.74
N ARG A 172 21.92 -9.04 -16.96
CA ARG A 172 23.13 -9.87 -16.79
C ARG A 172 23.09 -10.70 -15.49
N CYS A 173 21.99 -10.63 -14.75
CA CYS A 173 21.83 -11.39 -13.52
C CYS A 173 21.65 -12.89 -13.84
N PRO A 174 22.46 -13.79 -13.27
CA PRO A 174 22.39 -15.21 -13.59
C PRO A 174 21.21 -15.94 -12.94
N ASP A 175 20.72 -15.44 -11.81
CA ASP A 175 19.77 -16.12 -10.92
C ASP A 175 18.43 -15.37 -10.75
N ALA A 176 18.23 -14.27 -11.47
CA ALA A 176 16.97 -13.55 -11.51
C ALA A 176 16.71 -12.89 -12.87
N ARG A 177 15.44 -12.74 -13.24
CA ARG A 177 15.01 -12.04 -14.45
C ARG A 177 14.84 -10.55 -14.17
N PRO A 178 15.06 -9.66 -15.16
CA PRO A 178 14.76 -8.25 -15.00
C PRO A 178 13.28 -7.97 -14.70
N THR A 179 13.02 -7.12 -13.72
CA THR A 179 11.69 -6.63 -13.32
C THR A 179 11.64 -5.10 -13.42
N PRO A 180 11.68 -4.49 -14.61
CA PRO A 180 11.68 -3.02 -14.73
C PRO A 180 10.41 -2.41 -14.07
N PRO A 181 10.52 -1.20 -13.49
CA PRO A 181 11.64 -0.27 -13.61
C PRO A 181 12.76 -0.45 -12.56
N VAL A 182 12.59 -1.33 -11.57
CA VAL A 182 13.65 -1.62 -10.58
C VAL A 182 13.80 -3.11 -10.40
N SER A 183 14.98 -3.64 -10.64
CA SER A 183 15.30 -5.07 -10.48
C SER A 183 16.29 -5.28 -9.34
N PHE A 184 16.20 -6.42 -8.67
CA PHE A 184 17.20 -6.88 -7.71
C PHE A 184 17.89 -8.13 -8.24
N CYS A 185 19.22 -8.15 -8.23
CA CYS A 185 20.03 -9.31 -8.57
C CYS A 185 20.65 -9.91 -7.30
N PRO A 186 20.23 -11.11 -6.87
CA PRO A 186 20.73 -11.73 -5.64
C PRO A 186 22.23 -12.08 -5.70
N ASP A 187 22.69 -12.68 -6.81
CA ASP A 187 24.11 -13.07 -7.02
C ASP A 187 25.11 -11.93 -6.76
N THR A 188 24.80 -10.74 -7.27
CA THR A 188 25.67 -9.55 -7.15
C THR A 188 25.23 -8.58 -6.05
N ASN A 189 24.17 -8.91 -5.31
CA ASN A 189 23.49 -8.05 -4.34
C ASN A 189 23.27 -6.62 -4.88
N THR A 190 22.72 -6.51 -6.09
CA THR A 190 22.63 -5.24 -6.84
C THR A 190 21.18 -4.88 -7.17
N ILE A 191 20.79 -3.64 -6.87
CA ILE A 191 19.54 -3.01 -7.30
C ILE A 191 19.83 -2.18 -8.55
N ALA A 192 19.24 -2.57 -9.68
CA ALA A 192 19.35 -1.89 -10.95
C ALA A 192 18.09 -1.09 -11.26
N VAL A 193 18.23 0.20 -11.52
CA VAL A 193 17.12 1.14 -11.75
C VAL A 193 17.12 1.63 -13.20
N ASP A 194 16.05 1.37 -13.92
CA ASP A 194 15.66 2.13 -15.11
C ASP A 194 15.05 3.46 -14.66
N LEU A 195 15.87 4.51 -14.62
CA LEU A 195 15.43 5.83 -14.14
C LEU A 195 14.30 6.42 -15.01
N ALA A 196 14.26 6.13 -16.32
CA ALA A 196 13.22 6.64 -17.19
C ALA A 196 11.89 5.93 -16.93
N GLY A 197 11.92 4.60 -16.82
CA GLY A 197 10.77 3.80 -16.42
C GLY A 197 10.26 4.17 -15.02
N LEU A 198 11.17 4.40 -14.07
CA LEU A 198 10.81 4.77 -12.70
C LEU A 198 10.16 6.16 -12.65
N LYS A 199 10.67 7.14 -13.41
CA LYS A 199 10.03 8.47 -13.56
C LYS A 199 8.63 8.37 -14.15
N LYS A 200 8.45 7.51 -15.16
CA LYS A 200 7.12 7.29 -15.76
C LYS A 200 6.15 6.67 -14.77
N LEU A 201 6.62 5.71 -13.95
CA LEU A 201 5.82 5.10 -12.90
C LEU A 201 5.46 6.10 -11.79
N GLY A 202 6.39 6.98 -11.44
CA GLY A 202 6.24 8.01 -10.41
C GLY A 202 5.48 9.27 -10.87
N ALA A 203 4.99 9.31 -12.11
CA ALA A 203 4.28 10.47 -12.63
C ALA A 203 2.88 10.56 -12.01
N ALA A 204 2.56 11.73 -11.46
CA ALA A 204 1.27 11.97 -10.84
C ALA A 204 0.13 11.81 -11.86
N ARG A 205 -0.84 10.93 -11.58
CA ARG A 205 -2.12 10.88 -12.29
C ARG A 205 -3.25 10.81 -11.27
N THR A 206 -4.24 11.67 -11.49
CA THR A 206 -5.52 11.64 -10.78
C THR A 206 -6.62 11.30 -11.78
N GLY A 207 -7.41 10.25 -11.49
CA GLY A 207 -8.52 9.82 -12.34
C GLY A 207 -9.10 8.46 -11.94
N PRO A 208 -10.10 7.95 -12.69
CA PRO A 208 -10.77 6.67 -12.40
C PRO A 208 -9.82 5.46 -12.40
N THR A 209 -8.66 5.59 -13.07
CA THR A 209 -7.66 4.54 -13.27
C THR A 209 -6.60 4.47 -12.16
N GLY A 210 -6.74 5.22 -11.07
CA GLY A 210 -5.89 5.11 -9.88
C GLY A 210 -5.23 6.42 -9.45
N LEU A 211 -4.86 6.46 -8.18
CA LEU A 211 -3.91 7.43 -7.63
C LEU A 211 -2.50 6.92 -7.93
N THR A 212 -1.74 7.64 -8.74
CA THR A 212 -0.30 7.37 -8.89
C THR A 212 0.47 8.66 -8.64
N GLY A 213 1.70 8.49 -8.18
CA GLY A 213 2.66 9.56 -7.91
C GLY A 213 4.01 8.96 -7.55
N ASP A 214 4.91 9.77 -7.01
CA ASP A 214 6.30 9.39 -6.77
C ASP A 214 6.43 8.22 -5.80
N ASN A 215 5.56 8.07 -4.79
CA ASN A 215 5.64 6.91 -3.91
C ASN A 215 5.12 5.62 -4.56
N THR A 216 4.38 5.70 -5.68
CA THR A 216 4.17 4.52 -6.54
C THR A 216 5.51 3.99 -7.06
N ALA A 217 6.45 4.88 -7.39
CA ALA A 217 7.80 4.52 -7.82
C ALA A 217 8.71 4.14 -6.65
N TYR A 218 8.74 4.93 -5.57
CA TYR A 218 9.59 4.62 -4.42
C TYR A 218 9.19 3.33 -3.70
N SER A 219 7.90 2.98 -3.66
CA SER A 219 7.45 1.67 -3.16
C SER A 219 8.06 0.51 -3.96
N VAL A 220 8.23 0.65 -5.28
CA VAL A 220 8.91 -0.36 -6.10
C VAL A 220 10.40 -0.39 -5.80
N LEU A 221 11.06 0.76 -5.65
CA LEU A 221 12.48 0.83 -5.25
C LEU A 221 12.72 0.16 -3.89
N ILE A 222 11.90 0.51 -2.90
CA ILE A 222 11.93 -0.05 -1.54
C ILE A 222 11.66 -1.55 -1.57
N SER A 223 10.73 -2.04 -2.39
CA SER A 223 10.46 -3.47 -2.51
C SER A 223 11.68 -4.28 -2.95
N ARG A 224 12.48 -3.74 -3.89
CA ARG A 224 13.71 -4.40 -4.34
C ARG A 224 14.80 -4.38 -3.27
N TYR A 225 14.85 -3.34 -2.45
CA TYR A 225 15.67 -3.33 -1.25
C TYR A 225 15.21 -4.40 -0.24
N MET A 226 13.90 -4.59 -0.07
CA MET A 226 13.37 -5.61 0.83
C MET A 226 13.62 -7.04 0.36
N LEU A 227 13.75 -7.27 -0.95
CA LEU A 227 14.26 -8.55 -1.48
C LEU A 227 15.73 -8.77 -1.08
N ALA A 228 16.57 -7.73 -1.08
CA ALA A 228 17.93 -7.83 -0.56
C ALA A 228 17.98 -8.17 0.93
N MET A 229 17.06 -7.64 1.74
CA MET A 229 16.95 -7.97 3.16
C MET A 229 16.53 -9.42 3.38
N GLN A 230 15.60 -9.94 2.57
CA GLN A 230 15.21 -11.35 2.59
C GLN A 230 16.36 -12.27 2.17
N HIS A 231 17.10 -11.87 1.13
CA HIS A 231 18.28 -12.58 0.65
C HIS A 231 19.35 -12.69 1.74
N ALA A 232 19.60 -11.59 2.46
CA ALA A 232 20.61 -11.52 3.52
C ALA A 232 20.33 -12.48 4.70
N VAL A 233 19.09 -12.92 4.88
CA VAL A 233 18.69 -13.93 5.89
C VAL A 233 18.45 -15.31 5.29
N GLY A 234 18.81 -15.53 4.02
CA GLY A 234 18.77 -16.85 3.37
C GLY A 234 17.38 -17.32 2.97
N LEU A 235 16.39 -16.42 2.86
CA LEU A 235 15.03 -16.79 2.49
C LEU A 235 14.86 -16.90 0.96
N PRO A 236 13.97 -17.80 0.49
CA PRO A 236 13.68 -17.92 -0.94
C PRO A 236 13.04 -16.64 -1.48
N LEU A 237 13.42 -16.26 -2.70
CA LEU A 237 12.98 -15.01 -3.33
C LEU A 237 12.11 -15.19 -4.58
N ASP A 238 11.95 -16.42 -5.09
CA ASP A 238 11.16 -16.76 -6.28
C ASP A 238 9.94 -17.60 -5.88
N THR A 239 9.12 -17.05 -4.99
CA THR A 239 7.86 -17.66 -4.55
C THR A 239 6.77 -16.60 -4.38
N PRO A 240 5.48 -16.98 -4.51
CA PRO A 240 4.37 -16.08 -4.16
C PRO A 240 4.49 -15.51 -2.74
N GLU A 241 4.96 -16.32 -1.78
CA GLU A 241 5.18 -15.92 -0.39
C GLU A 241 6.26 -14.83 -0.29
N ALA A 242 7.33 -14.92 -1.07
CA ALA A 242 8.36 -13.87 -1.14
C ALA A 242 7.76 -12.54 -1.62
N GLY A 243 6.82 -12.57 -2.58
CA GLY A 243 6.10 -11.37 -3.02
C GLY A 243 5.24 -10.74 -1.90
N LEU A 244 4.49 -11.54 -1.14
CA LEU A 244 3.69 -11.07 0.00
C LEU A 244 4.58 -10.57 1.14
N ARG A 245 5.65 -11.30 1.48
CA ARG A 245 6.65 -10.86 2.45
C ARG A 245 7.29 -9.54 2.04
N THR A 246 7.61 -9.37 0.76
CA THR A 246 8.13 -8.11 0.21
C THR A 246 7.13 -6.98 0.40
N ALA A 247 5.84 -7.20 0.10
CA ALA A 247 4.80 -6.21 0.34
C ALA A 247 4.73 -5.79 1.82
N CYS A 248 4.74 -6.75 2.73
CA CYS A 248 4.75 -6.50 4.16
C CYS A 248 5.98 -5.71 4.61
N LEU A 249 7.18 -6.14 4.20
CA LEU A 249 8.41 -5.43 4.54
C LEU A 249 8.48 -4.02 3.94
N THR A 250 7.93 -3.81 2.74
CA THR A 250 7.74 -2.47 2.16
C THR A 250 6.82 -1.62 3.05
N GLY A 251 5.74 -2.20 3.60
CA GLY A 251 4.88 -1.53 4.59
C GLY A 251 5.61 -1.10 5.86
N VAL A 252 6.48 -1.97 6.39
CA VAL A 252 7.35 -1.65 7.54
C VAL A 252 8.27 -0.48 7.20
N ALA A 253 8.85 -0.48 6.00
CA ALA A 253 9.69 0.62 5.52
C ALA A 253 8.90 1.93 5.40
N THR A 254 7.68 1.88 4.86
CA THR A 254 6.77 3.02 4.77
C THR A 254 6.50 3.63 6.14
N ARG A 255 6.15 2.82 7.16
CA ARG A 255 5.95 3.32 8.54
C ARG A 255 7.22 3.94 9.12
N LYS A 256 8.40 3.37 8.86
CA LYS A 256 9.67 3.93 9.34
C LYS A 256 10.01 5.27 8.68
N LEU A 257 9.79 5.40 7.37
CA LEU A 257 10.05 6.63 6.62
C LEU A 257 9.05 7.76 6.93
N ALA A 258 7.85 7.43 7.43
CA ALA A 258 6.91 8.43 7.94
C ALA A 258 7.48 9.25 9.13
N ARG A 259 8.50 8.73 9.83
CA ARG A 259 9.15 9.41 10.96
C ARG A 259 10.26 10.39 10.55
N GLN A 260 10.44 10.62 9.25
CA GLN A 260 11.50 11.41 8.64
C GLN A 260 12.91 10.81 8.88
N VAL A 261 13.74 10.77 7.83
CA VAL A 261 15.09 10.23 7.91
C VAL A 261 16.06 11.17 7.23
N ASP A 262 16.98 11.74 8.00
CA ASP A 262 18.06 12.55 7.47
C ASP A 262 19.11 11.66 6.80
N THR A 263 19.47 12.00 5.56
CA THR A 263 20.45 11.25 4.76
C THR A 263 21.77 12.01 4.67
N PRO A 264 22.91 11.30 4.45
CA PRO A 264 24.24 11.92 4.51
C PRO A 264 24.51 13.01 3.46
N ASP A 265 23.68 13.08 2.43
CA ASP A 265 23.68 14.11 1.39
C ASP A 265 22.93 15.39 1.79
N GLY A 266 22.43 15.46 3.03
CA GLY A 266 21.72 16.62 3.59
C GLY A 266 20.24 16.70 3.24
N ASN A 267 19.68 15.65 2.63
CA ASN A 267 18.25 15.53 2.38
C ASN A 267 17.54 14.88 3.58
N THR A 268 16.23 15.11 3.68
CA THR A 268 15.35 14.41 4.63
C THR A 268 14.32 13.62 3.82
N VAL A 269 14.29 12.30 4.00
CA VAL A 269 13.29 11.43 3.38
C VAL A 269 12.12 11.27 4.34
N ALA A 270 10.97 11.80 3.95
CA ALA A 270 9.74 11.74 4.73
C ALA A 270 8.59 11.31 3.81
N LEU A 271 7.81 10.32 4.22
CA LEU A 271 6.56 9.97 3.54
C LEU A 271 5.39 10.71 4.18
N THR A 272 4.38 10.99 3.37
CA THR A 272 3.14 11.70 3.71
C THR A 272 1.91 10.79 3.58
N ALA A 273 0.73 11.30 3.96
CA ALA A 273 -0.54 10.56 3.81
C ALA A 273 -0.82 10.17 2.34
N GLY A 274 -0.49 11.07 1.40
CA GLY A 274 -0.70 10.83 -0.03
C GLY A 274 0.17 9.71 -0.57
N ASP A 275 1.39 9.61 -0.06
CA ASP A 275 2.33 8.56 -0.43
C ASP A 275 1.80 7.17 -0.07
N LEU A 276 1.16 7.04 1.10
CA LEU A 276 0.55 5.76 1.50
C LEU A 276 -0.56 5.33 0.54
N ASP A 277 -1.44 6.25 0.15
CA ASP A 277 -2.51 5.95 -0.79
C ASP A 277 -1.96 5.58 -2.18
N GLU A 278 -0.86 6.20 -2.61
CA GLU A 278 -0.15 5.85 -3.85
C GLU A 278 0.47 4.45 -3.80
N ALA A 279 1.05 4.06 -2.66
CA ALA A 279 1.58 2.71 -2.47
C ALA A 279 0.46 1.66 -2.59
N VAL A 280 -0.66 1.89 -1.92
CA VAL A 280 -1.84 1.01 -1.96
C VAL A 280 -2.40 0.90 -3.38
N ALA A 281 -2.50 2.02 -4.10
CA ALA A 281 -2.93 2.01 -5.50
C ALA A 281 -1.94 1.27 -6.42
N GLY A 282 -0.63 1.43 -6.22
CA GLY A 282 0.42 0.71 -6.93
C GLY A 282 0.35 -0.81 -6.72
N LEU A 283 0.12 -1.25 -5.48
CA LEU A 283 -0.05 -2.66 -5.11
C LEU A 283 -1.23 -3.31 -5.86
N LEU A 284 -2.30 -2.57 -6.12
CA LEU A 284 -3.44 -3.07 -6.89
C LEU A 284 -3.19 -3.07 -8.39
N THR A 285 -2.67 -1.96 -8.93
CA THR A 285 -2.66 -1.67 -10.36
C THR A 285 -1.49 -2.31 -11.10
N ASN A 286 -0.30 -2.34 -10.49
CA ASN A 286 0.90 -2.92 -11.10
C ASN A 286 1.47 -4.10 -10.29
N GLY A 287 1.27 -4.13 -8.96
CA GLY A 287 1.72 -5.22 -8.11
C GLY A 287 3.22 -5.34 -7.91
N LEU A 288 4.02 -4.45 -8.49
CA LEU A 288 5.47 -4.52 -8.47
C LEU A 288 6.03 -4.35 -7.05
N ALA A 289 5.38 -3.61 -6.17
CA ALA A 289 5.83 -3.52 -4.77
C ALA A 289 5.55 -4.79 -3.94
N ALA A 290 4.77 -5.73 -4.49
CA ALA A 290 4.37 -7.00 -3.87
C ALA A 290 4.72 -8.22 -4.74
N SER A 291 5.78 -8.10 -5.54
CA SER A 291 6.28 -9.19 -6.36
C SER A 291 7.60 -9.72 -5.87
N ASP A 292 7.81 -11.00 -6.16
CA ASP A 292 9.05 -11.73 -5.93
C ASP A 292 10.20 -11.19 -6.81
N VAL A 293 11.37 -11.82 -6.74
CA VAL A 293 12.56 -11.36 -7.49
C VAL A 293 12.38 -11.38 -9.01
N ASN A 294 11.49 -12.25 -9.52
CA ASN A 294 11.21 -12.42 -10.94
C ASN A 294 9.92 -11.71 -11.39
N GLY A 295 9.28 -10.95 -10.51
CA GLY A 295 8.12 -10.13 -10.81
C GLY A 295 6.78 -10.84 -10.66
N GLN A 296 6.75 -12.06 -10.10
CA GLN A 296 5.50 -12.75 -9.78
C GLN A 296 4.91 -12.17 -8.50
N ALA A 297 3.64 -11.76 -8.55
CA ALA A 297 2.91 -11.24 -7.41
C ALA A 297 1.68 -12.13 -7.15
N ALA A 298 1.20 -12.15 -5.91
CA ALA A 298 -0.06 -12.83 -5.59
C ALA A 298 -1.20 -12.30 -6.48
N THR A 299 -1.95 -13.20 -7.11
CA THR A 299 -3.03 -12.85 -8.05
C THR A 299 -4.11 -11.98 -7.38
N ALA A 300 -4.40 -12.26 -6.11
CA ALA A 300 -5.29 -11.46 -5.30
C ALA A 300 -4.57 -10.19 -4.80
N GLY A 301 -4.95 -9.02 -5.33
CA GLY A 301 -4.58 -7.70 -4.81
C GLY A 301 -5.01 -7.48 -3.37
N PHE A 302 -6.08 -8.15 -2.94
CA PHE A 302 -6.45 -8.19 -1.54
C PHE A 302 -5.33 -8.76 -0.65
N ALA A 303 -4.69 -9.86 -1.06
CA ALA A 303 -3.57 -10.45 -0.32
C ALA A 303 -2.35 -9.52 -0.33
N ARG A 304 -2.09 -8.84 -1.46
CA ARG A 304 -1.00 -7.86 -1.59
C ARG A 304 -1.18 -6.68 -0.63
N ILE A 305 -2.40 -6.13 -0.55
CA ILE A 305 -2.71 -5.03 0.37
C ILE A 305 -2.71 -5.51 1.82
N ASP A 306 -3.30 -6.66 2.13
CA ASP A 306 -3.31 -7.21 3.48
C ASP A 306 -1.88 -7.44 4.02
N ALA A 307 -0.99 -7.96 3.18
CA ALA A 307 0.41 -8.11 3.52
C ALA A 307 1.09 -6.75 3.78
N PHE A 308 0.93 -5.79 2.87
CA PHE A 308 1.45 -4.42 3.06
C PHE A 308 0.91 -3.77 4.33
N ARG A 309 -0.40 -3.86 4.57
CA ARG A 309 -1.07 -3.33 5.78
C ARG A 309 -0.51 -3.97 7.04
N THR A 310 -0.29 -5.28 7.04
CA THR A 310 0.33 -5.98 8.18
C THR A 310 1.67 -5.35 8.55
N GLY A 311 2.49 -4.99 7.55
CA GLY A 311 3.77 -4.33 7.79
C GLY A 311 3.64 -2.87 8.22
N VAL A 312 2.71 -2.12 7.64
CA VAL A 312 2.42 -0.74 8.03
C VAL A 312 1.93 -0.66 9.48
N LEU A 313 1.06 -1.58 9.90
CA LEU A 313 0.51 -1.60 11.26
C LEU A 313 1.43 -2.29 12.27
N GLY A 314 2.31 -3.18 11.81
CA GLY A 314 3.24 -3.91 12.67
C GLY A 314 4.39 -3.05 13.19
N ASP A 315 4.86 -3.34 14.40
CA ASP A 315 5.94 -2.58 15.05
C ASP A 315 7.34 -2.97 14.57
N ASN A 316 7.48 -4.16 13.99
CA ASN A 316 8.75 -4.67 13.47
C ASN A 316 8.57 -5.59 12.26
N LYS A 317 9.70 -5.93 11.64
CA LYS A 317 9.78 -6.80 10.46
C LYS A 317 9.50 -8.28 10.76
N ASP A 318 9.56 -8.70 12.02
CA ASP A 318 9.45 -10.12 12.40
C ASP A 318 8.04 -10.65 12.16
N ALA A 319 7.02 -9.81 12.31
CA ALA A 319 5.65 -10.15 11.92
C ALA A 319 5.54 -10.54 10.44
N CYS A 320 6.29 -9.86 9.56
CA CYS A 320 6.31 -10.19 8.13
C CYS A 320 6.96 -11.55 7.87
N PHE A 321 8.07 -11.87 8.55
CA PHE A 321 8.73 -13.16 8.41
C PHE A 321 7.90 -14.32 8.98
N ASN A 322 7.21 -14.09 10.10
CA ASN A 322 6.37 -15.11 10.73
C ASN A 322 5.09 -15.40 9.93
N ARG A 323 4.48 -14.36 9.34
CA ARG A 323 3.24 -14.49 8.56
C ARG A 323 3.49 -14.98 7.13
N PHE A 324 4.64 -14.63 6.57
CA PHE A 324 5.05 -14.98 5.20
C PHE A 324 6.45 -15.63 5.22
N PRO A 325 6.55 -16.90 5.68
CA PRO A 325 7.82 -17.62 5.81
C PRO A 325 8.48 -17.95 4.48
#